data_AF-A0A661XY36-F1
#
_entry.id   AF-A0A661XY36-F1
#
_cell.length_a   1.000
_cell.length_b   1.000
_cell.length_c   1.000
_cell.angle_alpha   90.00
_cell.angle_beta   90.00
_cell.angle_gamma   90.00
#
_symmetry.space_group_name_H-M   'P 1'
#
loop_
_entity.id
_entity.type
_entity.pdbx_description
1 polymer ?
#
loop_
_entity_poly.entity_id
_entity_poly.type
_entity_poly.pdbx_seq_one_letter_code
_entity_poly.pdbx_strand_id
1 'polypeptide(L)'
;MSDIFSNIEQLEELSYDYPERYFFNARITIDKIETTEKAYGIKLPRMYQLFLTHFNGGMILEYEESYYTDMTDFEPDGPKASSFYFYRMDEMIEKYRTFRLDNWRLDDDFDGVYPIVPVCRTPQGEILFLLSQKVLERESPIFIASEFDDDAPCVRIADDFNQFLNLYNKSKGFPDLKPDAKNPSCWIFMNEHKVIEIANEPETRPQMIERTTAMIQLHPDYSWEYCIRGNAYNYIGQKNKALADFNKAIELDEKEAFFYHCRGGLVLDYGSPRKALIDLDIAVKLDPENRMYRSGRADAFYKLGKLKKALADCNTVLDEDPKYELALDTRYLIYNAIGDDERANADLDLLNEIR
;
A
#
# COMPACT_ATOMS: atom_id res chain seq x y z
N MET A 1 -11.38 -32.56 -2.06
CA MET A 1 -12.28 -31.59 -1.39
C MET A 1 -12.57 -31.98 0.06
N SER A 2 -12.69 -33.26 0.44
CA SER A 2 -12.98 -33.64 1.84
C SER A 2 -11.81 -33.45 2.83
N ASP A 3 -10.56 -33.55 2.39
CA ASP A 3 -9.38 -33.40 3.28
C ASP A 3 -9.04 -31.93 3.62
N ILE A 4 -9.56 -30.98 2.84
CA ILE A 4 -9.20 -29.56 2.94
C ILE A 4 -9.93 -28.88 4.12
N PHE A 5 -11.18 -29.28 4.39
CA PHE A 5 -11.97 -28.74 5.51
C PHE A 5 -11.58 -29.36 6.86
N SER A 6 -11.05 -30.57 6.82
CA SER A 6 -10.72 -31.38 8.01
C SER A 6 -9.88 -30.63 9.05
N ASN A 7 -8.84 -29.89 8.64
CA ASN A 7 -7.95 -29.20 9.59
C ASN A 7 -8.61 -28.01 10.29
N ILE A 8 -9.49 -27.27 9.59
CA ILE A 8 -10.19 -26.12 10.15
C ILE A 8 -11.32 -26.60 11.07
N GLU A 9 -12.12 -27.57 10.62
CA GLU A 9 -13.18 -28.18 11.42
C GLU A 9 -12.62 -28.80 12.71
N GLN A 10 -11.48 -29.49 12.62
CA GLN A 10 -10.78 -30.03 13.78
C GLN A 10 -10.37 -28.92 14.76
N LEU A 11 -9.85 -27.80 14.27
CA LEU A 11 -9.52 -26.67 15.14
C LEU A 11 -10.76 -26.04 15.78
N GLU A 12 -11.89 -26.00 15.08
CA GLU A 12 -13.13 -25.45 15.62
C GLU A 12 -13.64 -26.31 16.78
N GLU A 13 -13.71 -27.62 16.57
CA GLU A 13 -14.08 -28.59 17.60
C GLU A 13 -13.15 -28.49 18.81
N LEU A 14 -11.84 -28.48 18.61
CA LEU A 14 -10.86 -28.33 19.68
C LEU A 14 -10.96 -26.98 20.40
N SER A 15 -11.26 -25.91 19.67
CA SER A 15 -11.41 -24.58 20.27
C SER A 15 -12.65 -24.47 21.17
N TYR A 16 -13.69 -25.25 20.85
CA TYR A 16 -14.89 -25.34 21.64
C TYR A 16 -14.71 -26.27 22.85
N ASP A 17 -14.04 -27.40 22.66
CA ASP A 17 -13.83 -28.39 23.71
C ASP A 17 -12.78 -27.97 24.75
N TYR A 18 -11.78 -27.16 24.34
CA TYR A 18 -10.65 -26.72 25.17
C TYR A 18 -10.40 -25.20 25.07
N PRO A 19 -11.37 -24.35 25.45
CA PRO A 19 -11.26 -22.90 25.30
C PRO A 19 -10.12 -22.27 26.10
N GLU A 20 -9.66 -22.92 27.17
CA GLU A 20 -8.51 -22.52 27.99
C GLU A 20 -7.15 -22.70 27.30
N ARG A 21 -7.13 -23.35 26.13
CA ARG A 21 -5.92 -23.65 25.37
C ARG A 21 -5.92 -23.02 23.98
N TYR A 22 -7.07 -22.91 23.34
CA TYR A 22 -7.22 -22.47 21.95
C TYR A 22 -7.79 -21.05 21.89
N PHE A 23 -6.92 -20.05 21.79
CA PHE A 23 -7.27 -18.64 21.82
C PHE A 23 -7.31 -18.06 20.40
N PHE A 24 -8.42 -18.26 19.70
CA PHE A 24 -8.66 -17.67 18.39
C PHE A 24 -9.63 -16.49 18.46
N ASN A 25 -9.37 -15.46 17.66
CA ASN A 25 -10.23 -14.29 17.58
C ASN A 25 -11.48 -14.58 16.74
N ALA A 26 -12.54 -13.81 17.01
CA ALA A 26 -13.79 -13.91 16.27
C ALA A 26 -13.59 -13.78 14.75
N ARG A 27 -14.25 -14.66 14.01
CA ARG A 27 -14.27 -14.67 12.54
C ARG A 27 -14.56 -13.32 11.91
N ILE A 28 -14.02 -13.12 10.71
CA ILE A 28 -14.35 -11.98 9.85
C ILE A 28 -15.14 -12.42 8.61
N THR A 29 -15.97 -11.52 8.08
CA THR A 29 -16.77 -11.82 6.89
C THR A 29 -15.91 -11.85 5.64
N ILE A 30 -16.32 -12.63 4.64
CA ILE A 30 -15.64 -12.68 3.34
C ILE A 30 -15.59 -11.28 2.69
N ASP A 31 -16.65 -10.49 2.80
CA ASP A 31 -16.69 -9.12 2.29
C ASP A 31 -15.60 -8.23 2.91
N LYS A 32 -15.34 -8.38 4.23
CA LYS A 32 -14.27 -7.63 4.90
C LYS A 32 -12.90 -8.09 4.42
N ILE A 33 -12.70 -9.39 4.18
CA ILE A 33 -11.47 -9.94 3.62
C ILE A 33 -11.25 -9.36 2.22
N GLU A 34 -12.23 -9.48 1.32
CA GLU A 34 -12.12 -8.99 -0.06
C GLU A 34 -11.92 -7.48 -0.15
N THR A 35 -12.59 -6.71 0.72
CA THR A 35 -12.39 -5.25 0.79
C THR A 35 -10.97 -4.93 1.25
N THR A 36 -10.43 -5.66 2.22
CA THR A 36 -9.04 -5.49 2.69
C THR A 36 -8.04 -5.85 1.60
N GLU A 37 -8.23 -6.99 0.93
CA GLU A 37 -7.42 -7.42 -0.22
C GLU A 37 -7.34 -6.33 -1.30
N LYS A 38 -8.49 -5.79 -1.69
CA LYS A 38 -8.58 -4.71 -2.68
C LYS A 38 -7.88 -3.45 -2.19
N ALA A 39 -8.12 -3.02 -0.95
CA ALA A 39 -7.58 -1.78 -0.41
C ALA A 39 -6.05 -1.77 -0.35
N TYR A 40 -5.44 -2.92 -0.03
CA TYR A 40 -3.98 -3.05 0.11
C TYR A 40 -3.32 -3.70 -1.11
N GLY A 41 -4.08 -3.98 -2.17
CA GLY A 41 -3.57 -4.53 -3.43
C GLY A 41 -3.10 -5.97 -3.36
N ILE A 42 -3.38 -6.69 -2.27
CA ILE A 42 -2.97 -8.08 -2.05
C ILE A 42 -4.09 -9.06 -2.40
N LYS A 43 -3.74 -10.33 -2.63
CA LYS A 43 -4.71 -11.43 -2.67
C LYS A 43 -4.19 -12.57 -1.80
N LEU A 44 -4.94 -12.93 -0.77
CA LEU A 44 -4.58 -13.99 0.16
C LEU A 44 -4.88 -15.38 -0.47
N PRO A 45 -4.09 -16.41 -0.15
CA PRO A 45 -4.40 -17.78 -0.56
C PRO A 45 -5.77 -18.23 -0.06
N ARG A 46 -6.49 -19.04 -0.84
CA ARG A 46 -7.89 -19.40 -0.56
C ARG A 46 -8.03 -20.07 0.81
N MET A 47 -7.08 -20.91 1.17
CA MET A 47 -7.10 -21.60 2.45
C MET A 47 -6.90 -20.65 3.63
N TYR A 48 -6.13 -19.59 3.45
CA TYR A 48 -5.96 -18.57 4.49
C TYR A 48 -7.21 -17.68 4.60
N GLN A 49 -7.85 -17.34 3.48
CA GLN A 49 -9.16 -16.66 3.51
C GLN A 49 -10.19 -17.49 4.28
N LEU A 50 -10.28 -18.80 4.00
CA LEU A 50 -11.17 -19.69 4.72
C LEU A 50 -10.83 -19.72 6.22
N PHE A 51 -9.56 -19.87 6.58
CA PHE A 51 -9.12 -19.77 7.98
C PHE A 51 -9.62 -18.50 8.65
N LEU A 52 -9.47 -17.33 8.02
CA LEU A 52 -9.94 -16.04 8.58
C LEU A 52 -11.46 -15.96 8.79
N THR A 53 -12.25 -16.71 8.02
CA THR A 53 -13.71 -16.81 8.21
C THR A 53 -14.14 -17.69 9.38
N HIS A 54 -13.19 -18.41 10.00
CA HIS A 54 -13.39 -19.18 11.22
C HIS A 54 -12.60 -18.57 12.39
N PHE A 55 -11.35 -18.17 12.15
CA PHE A 55 -10.38 -17.68 13.12
C PHE A 55 -9.64 -16.45 12.57
N ASN A 56 -9.93 -15.26 13.09
CA ASN A 56 -9.23 -14.04 12.68
C ASN A 56 -7.89 -13.89 13.42
N GLY A 57 -6.96 -14.82 13.22
CA GLY A 57 -5.73 -14.90 14.01
C GLY A 57 -5.96 -15.46 15.42
N GLY A 58 -4.89 -15.62 16.19
CA GLY A 58 -4.90 -16.31 17.48
C GLY A 58 -3.78 -17.32 17.65
N MET A 59 -3.87 -18.17 18.68
CA MET A 59 -2.82 -19.11 19.06
C MET A 59 -3.35 -20.30 19.87
N ILE A 60 -2.57 -21.36 19.93
CA ILE A 60 -2.73 -22.48 20.87
C ILE A 60 -1.63 -22.36 21.93
N LEU A 61 -2.00 -22.42 23.20
CA LEU A 61 -1.05 -22.41 24.32
C LEU A 61 -0.57 -23.84 24.65
N GLU A 62 0.65 -23.93 25.19
CA GLU A 62 1.23 -25.21 25.64
C GLU A 62 0.61 -25.68 26.98
N TYR A 63 0.25 -24.74 27.87
CA TYR A 63 -0.16 -24.99 29.26
C TYR A 63 -1.53 -24.36 29.60
N GLU A 64 -2.14 -24.81 30.71
CA GLU A 64 -3.39 -24.25 31.26
C GLU A 64 -3.22 -22.81 31.77
N GLU A 65 -4.32 -22.05 31.77
CA GLU A 65 -4.41 -20.62 32.09
C GLU A 65 -3.65 -20.23 33.37
N SER A 66 -3.65 -21.10 34.39
CA SER A 66 -2.95 -20.88 35.67
C SER A 66 -1.46 -20.60 35.55
N TYR A 67 -0.79 -21.09 34.49
CA TYR A 67 0.63 -20.84 34.26
C TYR A 67 0.93 -19.41 33.78
N TYR A 68 -0.07 -18.75 33.20
CA TYR A 68 0.04 -17.40 32.64
C TYR A 68 -0.66 -16.35 33.52
N THR A 69 -1.43 -16.76 34.55
CA THR A 69 -2.09 -15.85 35.51
C THR A 69 -1.14 -15.04 36.41
N ASP A 70 0.13 -15.45 36.53
CA ASP A 70 1.14 -14.73 37.33
C ASP A 70 1.86 -13.61 36.57
N MET A 71 1.51 -13.35 35.30
CA MET A 71 2.00 -12.18 34.55
C MET A 71 1.22 -10.91 34.89
N THR A 72 1.06 -10.66 36.19
CA THR A 72 0.44 -9.45 36.71
C THR A 72 1.37 -8.26 36.47
N ASP A 73 0.88 -7.33 35.64
CA ASP A 73 1.25 -5.91 35.55
C ASP A 73 2.46 -5.46 34.71
N PHE A 74 3.27 -6.35 34.10
CA PHE A 74 4.40 -5.90 33.26
C PHE A 74 4.45 -6.39 31.80
N GLU A 75 3.78 -7.49 31.42
CA GLU A 75 3.76 -7.96 30.02
C GLU A 75 2.39 -8.56 29.65
N PRO A 76 1.39 -7.72 29.30
CA PRO A 76 0.06 -8.20 28.87
C PRO A 76 0.07 -9.09 27.61
N ASP A 77 1.18 -9.10 26.86
CA ASP A 77 1.38 -9.94 25.66
C ASP A 77 2.25 -11.18 25.91
N GLY A 78 2.60 -11.51 27.16
CA GLY A 78 3.49 -12.63 27.48
C GLY A 78 3.10 -13.98 26.82
N PRO A 79 1.83 -14.40 26.78
CA PRO A 79 1.42 -15.64 26.11
C PRO A 79 1.63 -15.60 24.59
N LYS A 80 1.55 -14.42 23.98
CA LYS A 80 1.85 -14.23 22.55
C LYS A 80 3.34 -14.38 22.27
N ALA A 81 4.20 -13.93 23.18
CA ALA A 81 5.65 -14.01 23.01
C ALA A 81 6.17 -15.46 23.09
N SER A 82 5.48 -16.33 23.84
CA SER A 82 5.89 -17.73 24.03
C SER A 82 5.18 -18.73 23.11
N SER A 83 4.33 -18.26 22.19
CA SER A 83 3.46 -19.14 21.39
C SER A 83 3.55 -18.80 19.89
N PHE A 84 3.17 -19.75 19.05
CA PHE A 84 2.89 -19.45 17.66
C PHE A 84 1.63 -18.60 17.55
N TYR A 85 1.81 -17.34 17.17
CA TYR A 85 0.75 -16.35 17.13
C TYR A 85 0.41 -15.96 15.69
N PHE A 86 -0.78 -16.34 15.23
CA PHE A 86 -1.35 -15.84 13.99
C PHE A 86 -1.83 -14.41 14.19
N TYR A 87 -1.34 -13.50 13.33
CA TYR A 87 -1.79 -12.12 13.35
C TYR A 87 -3.28 -12.03 13.04
N ARG A 88 -3.99 -11.17 13.79
CA ARG A 88 -5.30 -10.71 13.34
C ARG A 88 -5.16 -9.94 12.04
N MET A 89 -6.23 -9.84 11.24
CA MET A 89 -6.18 -9.13 9.96
C MET A 89 -5.68 -7.67 10.08
N ASP A 90 -6.04 -6.96 11.14
CA ASP A 90 -5.54 -5.60 11.39
C ASP A 90 -4.03 -5.57 11.70
N GLU A 91 -3.56 -6.47 12.56
CA GLU A 91 -2.13 -6.63 12.87
C GLU A 91 -1.33 -7.09 11.63
N MET A 92 -1.91 -7.98 10.82
CA MET A 92 -1.33 -8.45 9.56
C MET A 92 -1.10 -7.29 8.59
N ILE A 93 -2.09 -6.39 8.47
CA ILE A 93 -1.98 -5.19 7.62
C ILE A 93 -0.99 -4.17 8.20
N GLU A 94 -0.99 -3.95 9.51
CA GLU A 94 -0.02 -3.06 10.15
C GLU A 94 1.42 -3.57 9.91
N LYS A 95 1.65 -4.87 10.10
CA LYS A 95 2.91 -5.52 9.80
C LYS A 95 3.25 -5.44 8.32
N TYR A 96 2.31 -5.72 7.42
CA TYR A 96 2.49 -5.58 5.97
C TYR A 96 2.98 -4.18 5.56
N ARG A 97 2.41 -3.12 6.16
CA ARG A 97 2.77 -1.73 5.84
C ARG A 97 4.08 -1.27 6.44
N THR A 98 4.49 -1.87 7.55
CA THR A 98 5.70 -1.49 8.31
C THR A 98 6.86 -2.43 8.06
N PHE A 99 6.64 -3.50 7.30
CA PHE A 99 7.63 -4.53 7.02
C PHE A 99 8.84 -3.91 6.33
N ARG A 100 10.02 -3.96 6.98
CA ARG A 100 11.24 -3.36 6.44
C ARG A 100 11.80 -4.19 5.29
N LEU A 101 12.10 -3.50 4.19
CA LEU A 101 12.45 -4.02 2.87
C LEU A 101 13.87 -4.63 2.83
N ASP A 102 14.81 -4.04 3.56
CA ASP A 102 16.24 -4.35 3.50
C ASP A 102 16.57 -5.83 3.83
N ASN A 103 15.82 -6.42 4.76
CA ASN A 103 16.08 -7.78 5.25
C ASN A 103 15.70 -8.87 4.22
N TRP A 104 15.00 -8.50 3.14
CA TRP A 104 14.42 -9.47 2.19
C TRP A 104 15.00 -9.34 0.78
N ARG A 105 15.98 -8.45 0.58
CA ARG A 105 16.68 -8.19 -0.70
C ARG A 105 15.71 -7.86 -1.84
N LEU A 106 14.62 -7.19 -1.51
CA LEU A 106 13.78 -6.52 -2.50
C LEU A 106 14.40 -5.14 -2.69
N ASP A 107 14.83 -4.88 -3.92
CA ASP A 107 15.71 -3.77 -4.30
C ASP A 107 15.16 -2.42 -3.82
N ASP A 108 16.05 -1.44 -3.62
CA ASP A 108 15.70 -0.07 -3.19
C ASP A 108 14.73 0.62 -4.17
N ASP A 109 14.65 0.10 -5.41
CA ASP A 109 13.83 0.60 -6.52
C ASP A 109 12.44 -0.07 -6.64
N PHE A 110 11.95 -0.79 -5.62
CA PHE A 110 10.62 -1.42 -5.64
C PHE A 110 9.49 -0.38 -5.52
N ASP A 111 8.76 -0.13 -6.62
CA ASP A 111 7.63 0.81 -6.70
C ASP A 111 6.25 0.09 -6.78
N GLY A 112 6.25 -1.22 -6.58
CA GLY A 112 5.11 -2.12 -6.78
C GLY A 112 4.21 -2.36 -5.57
N VAL A 113 3.27 -3.31 -5.70
CA VAL A 113 2.54 -3.85 -4.54
C VAL A 113 3.36 -4.95 -3.90
N TYR A 114 3.73 -4.78 -2.63
CA TYR A 114 4.57 -5.73 -1.93
C TYR A 114 3.94 -7.13 -1.90
N PRO A 115 4.64 -8.18 -2.39
CA PRO A 115 4.04 -9.50 -2.57
C PRO A 115 4.06 -10.32 -1.28
N ILE A 116 4.83 -9.95 -0.26
CA ILE A 116 4.97 -10.71 0.98
C ILE A 116 3.94 -10.24 2.00
N VAL A 117 3.16 -11.18 2.54
CA VAL A 117 2.11 -10.94 3.53
C VAL A 117 2.45 -11.72 4.81
N PRO A 118 2.86 -11.05 5.91
CA PRO A 118 3.19 -11.71 7.17
C PRO A 118 1.91 -12.20 7.85
N VAL A 119 1.85 -13.46 8.27
CA VAL A 119 0.63 -14.08 8.82
C VAL A 119 0.76 -14.63 10.22
N CYS A 120 1.98 -14.93 10.66
CA CYS A 120 2.22 -15.52 11.96
C CYS A 120 3.62 -15.18 12.47
N ARG A 121 3.78 -15.15 13.80
CA ARG A 121 5.06 -15.06 14.49
C ARG A 121 5.31 -16.36 15.26
N THR A 122 6.58 -16.76 15.36
CA THR A 122 7.01 -17.89 16.20
C THR A 122 7.37 -17.42 17.62
N PRO A 123 7.47 -18.33 18.61
CA PRO A 123 8.01 -18.01 19.94
C PRO A 123 9.45 -17.47 19.92
N GLN A 124 10.25 -17.86 18.92
CA GLN A 124 11.64 -17.42 18.76
C GLN A 124 11.73 -16.05 18.05
N GLY A 125 10.60 -15.52 17.57
CA GLY A 125 10.50 -14.20 16.97
C GLY A 125 10.64 -14.17 15.45
N GLU A 126 10.73 -15.33 14.79
CA GLU A 126 10.66 -15.40 13.33
C GLU A 126 9.22 -15.13 12.84
N ILE A 127 9.11 -14.78 11.57
CA ILE A 127 7.85 -14.52 10.90
C ILE A 127 7.59 -15.55 9.82
N LEU A 128 6.38 -16.09 9.85
CA LEU A 128 5.81 -16.85 8.78
C LEU A 128 5.01 -15.92 7.88
N PHE A 129 5.21 -16.06 6.59
CA PHE A 129 4.55 -15.25 5.59
C PHE A 129 4.12 -16.07 4.37
N LEU A 130 3.18 -15.47 3.66
CA LEU A 130 2.63 -15.93 2.39
C LEU A 130 3.02 -14.95 1.30
N LEU A 131 2.98 -15.41 0.06
CA LEU A 131 3.05 -14.59 -1.13
C LEU A 131 1.62 -14.31 -1.63
N SER A 132 1.39 -13.06 -2.05
CA SER A 132 0.15 -12.60 -2.65
C SER A 132 -0.18 -13.41 -3.89
N GLN A 133 -1.39 -13.96 -3.96
CA GLN A 133 -1.95 -14.64 -5.13
C GLN A 133 -2.18 -13.70 -6.32
N LYS A 134 -1.99 -12.39 -6.14
CA LYS A 134 -1.99 -11.45 -7.27
C LYS A 134 -0.82 -11.70 -8.21
N VAL A 135 0.28 -12.23 -7.67
CA VAL A 135 1.53 -12.49 -8.41
C VAL A 135 1.82 -13.98 -8.57
N LEU A 136 0.90 -14.86 -8.14
CA LEU A 136 1.01 -16.30 -8.25
C LEU A 136 -0.26 -16.90 -8.84
N GLU A 137 -0.10 -17.84 -9.78
CA GLU A 137 -1.23 -18.63 -10.34
C GLU A 137 -1.56 -19.88 -9.51
N ARG A 138 -0.98 -20.00 -8.30
CA ARG A 138 -1.09 -21.17 -7.41
C ARG A 138 -1.07 -20.75 -5.95
N GLU A 139 -1.67 -21.57 -5.09
CA GLU A 139 -1.57 -21.40 -3.62
C GLU A 139 -0.12 -21.19 -3.21
N SER A 140 0.08 -20.17 -2.39
CA SER A 140 1.41 -19.75 -1.96
C SER A 140 1.97 -20.77 -0.98
N PRO A 141 3.24 -21.14 -1.12
CA PRO A 141 3.97 -21.78 -0.04
C PRO A 141 4.02 -20.89 1.21
N ILE A 142 4.31 -21.53 2.34
CA ILE A 142 4.59 -20.84 3.59
C ILE A 142 6.10 -20.78 3.76
N PHE A 143 6.60 -19.57 3.97
CA PHE A 143 8.00 -19.31 4.26
C PHE A 143 8.15 -18.83 5.70
N ILE A 144 9.32 -19.08 6.26
CA ILE A 144 9.77 -18.51 7.54
C ILE A 144 11.02 -17.69 7.29
N ALA A 145 11.17 -16.56 8.00
CA ALA A 145 12.48 -15.97 8.22
C ALA A 145 12.53 -15.09 9.48
N SER A 146 13.76 -14.74 9.87
CA SER A 146 14.02 -13.86 11.00
C SER A 146 13.89 -12.39 10.60
N GLU A 147 13.23 -11.58 11.43
CA GLU A 147 13.28 -10.11 11.30
C GLU A 147 14.61 -9.53 11.81
N PHE A 148 15.38 -10.29 12.59
CA PHE A 148 16.52 -9.77 13.37
C PHE A 148 17.88 -10.31 12.93
N ASP A 149 17.89 -11.23 11.96
CA ASP A 149 19.10 -11.89 11.48
C ASP A 149 19.06 -11.98 9.95
N ASP A 150 19.75 -11.04 9.30
CA ASP A 150 19.81 -10.93 7.84
C ASP A 150 20.54 -12.13 7.19
N ASP A 151 21.33 -12.87 7.97
CA ASP A 151 22.01 -14.09 7.53
C ASP A 151 21.12 -15.34 7.75
N ALA A 152 19.99 -15.21 8.46
CA ALA A 152 19.08 -16.32 8.65
C ALA A 152 18.43 -16.74 7.32
N PRO A 153 18.43 -18.04 7.00
CA PRO A 153 17.93 -18.49 5.71
C PRO A 153 16.41 -18.34 5.66
N CYS A 154 15.92 -17.60 4.66
CA CYS A 154 14.50 -17.58 4.34
C CYS A 154 14.10 -18.84 3.56
N VAL A 155 13.36 -19.73 4.22
CA VAL A 155 13.11 -21.09 3.75
C VAL A 155 11.64 -21.42 3.72
N ARG A 156 11.27 -22.27 2.76
CA ARG A 156 9.93 -22.84 2.70
C ARG A 156 9.76 -23.92 3.77
N ILE A 157 8.66 -23.85 4.53
CA ILE A 157 8.29 -24.82 5.56
C ILE A 157 7.06 -25.66 5.19
N ALA A 158 6.23 -25.16 4.27
CA ALA A 158 5.08 -25.89 3.73
C ALA A 158 4.80 -25.46 2.29
N ASP A 159 4.25 -26.37 1.49
CA ASP A 159 3.85 -26.16 0.09
C ASP A 159 2.60 -25.26 -0.02
N ASP A 160 1.76 -25.23 1.01
CA ASP A 160 0.59 -24.35 1.13
C ASP A 160 0.16 -24.16 2.61
N PHE A 161 -0.81 -23.27 2.83
CA PHE A 161 -1.31 -22.96 4.17
C PHE A 161 -2.02 -24.16 4.83
N ASN A 162 -2.68 -25.04 4.08
CA ASN A 162 -3.38 -26.19 4.65
C ASN A 162 -2.40 -27.26 5.16
N GLN A 163 -1.30 -27.49 4.44
CA GLN A 163 -0.23 -28.37 4.90
C GLN A 163 0.42 -27.82 6.18
N PHE A 164 0.65 -26.51 6.27
CA PHE A 164 1.11 -25.89 7.50
C PHE A 164 0.10 -26.05 8.65
N LEU A 165 -1.19 -25.83 8.40
CA LEU A 165 -2.23 -25.99 9.41
C LEU A 165 -2.29 -27.43 9.96
N ASN A 166 -2.10 -28.43 9.11
CA ASN A 166 -1.98 -29.83 9.55
C ASN A 166 -0.78 -30.05 10.49
N LEU A 167 0.38 -29.46 10.19
CA LEU A 167 1.56 -29.53 11.06
C LEU A 167 1.28 -28.85 12.41
N TYR A 168 0.66 -27.67 12.37
CA TYR A 168 0.24 -26.91 13.54
C TYR A 168 -0.72 -27.71 14.43
N ASN A 169 -1.73 -28.35 13.85
CA ASN A 169 -2.70 -29.18 14.57
C ASN A 169 -2.04 -30.41 15.21
N LYS A 170 -1.23 -31.16 14.44
CA LYS A 170 -0.56 -32.38 14.93
C LYS A 170 0.40 -32.11 16.07
N SER A 171 1.06 -30.96 16.03
CA SER A 171 1.98 -30.51 17.08
C SER A 171 1.30 -29.74 18.21
N LYS A 172 -0.03 -29.57 18.15
CA LYS A 172 -0.82 -28.81 19.12
C LYS A 172 -0.28 -27.39 19.35
N GLY A 173 0.08 -26.72 18.25
CA GLY A 173 0.53 -25.33 18.25
C GLY A 173 2.04 -25.12 18.10
N PHE A 174 2.85 -26.18 18.17
CA PHE A 174 4.31 -26.08 18.24
C PHE A 174 5.00 -26.91 17.16
N PRO A 175 4.79 -26.61 15.86
CA PRO A 175 5.35 -27.41 14.79
C PRO A 175 6.88 -27.30 14.76
N ASP A 176 7.55 -28.43 14.47
CA ASP A 176 9.00 -28.48 14.27
C ASP A 176 9.35 -27.90 12.90
N LEU A 177 9.72 -26.62 12.86
CA LEU A 177 9.99 -25.85 11.63
C LEU A 177 11.41 -26.04 11.12
N LYS A 178 11.80 -27.29 10.85
CA LYS A 178 13.13 -27.59 10.29
C LYS A 178 13.20 -27.17 8.82
N PRO A 179 14.16 -26.29 8.45
CA PRO A 179 14.48 -26.02 7.05
C PRO A 179 14.87 -27.31 6.32
N ASP A 180 14.16 -27.70 5.26
CA ASP A 180 14.67 -28.73 4.35
C ASP A 180 15.71 -28.09 3.42
N ALA A 181 16.95 -28.57 3.46
CA ALA A 181 18.02 -28.10 2.57
C ALA A 181 17.70 -28.28 1.07
N LYS A 182 16.69 -29.09 0.72
CA LYS A 182 16.17 -29.25 -0.65
C LYS A 182 15.13 -28.23 -1.04
N ASN A 183 14.57 -27.48 -0.09
CA ASN A 183 13.59 -26.45 -0.39
C ASN A 183 14.31 -25.20 -0.93
N PRO A 184 13.91 -24.68 -2.10
CA PRO A 184 14.50 -23.46 -2.62
C PRO A 184 14.28 -22.34 -1.61
N SER A 185 15.29 -21.46 -1.45
CA SER A 185 15.11 -20.24 -0.67
C SER A 185 13.95 -19.43 -1.26
N CYS A 186 13.28 -18.61 -0.44
CA CYS A 186 12.19 -17.76 -0.93
C CYS A 186 12.61 -16.91 -2.12
N TRP A 187 13.84 -16.41 -2.12
CA TRP A 187 14.42 -15.66 -3.23
C TRP A 187 14.49 -16.45 -4.53
N ILE A 188 14.96 -17.71 -4.49
CA ILE A 188 14.98 -18.59 -5.67
C ILE A 188 13.56 -18.80 -6.19
N PHE A 189 12.62 -19.10 -5.29
CA PHE A 189 11.22 -19.28 -5.65
C PHE A 189 10.62 -18.02 -6.30
N MET A 190 10.82 -16.85 -5.71
CA MET A 190 10.30 -15.58 -6.23
C MET A 190 10.86 -15.27 -7.63
N ASN A 191 12.14 -15.58 -7.88
CA ASN A 191 12.76 -15.40 -9.19
C ASN A 191 12.24 -16.40 -10.23
N GLU A 192 12.16 -17.68 -9.90
CA GLU A 192 11.63 -18.72 -10.80
C GLU A 192 10.19 -18.43 -11.23
N HIS A 193 9.42 -17.81 -10.34
CA HIS A 193 8.02 -17.44 -10.57
C HIS A 193 7.80 -15.98 -10.97
N LYS A 194 8.88 -15.20 -11.21
CA LYS A 194 8.81 -13.78 -11.61
C LYS A 194 7.95 -12.91 -10.67
N VAL A 195 7.88 -13.27 -9.40
CA VAL A 195 7.03 -12.60 -8.39
C VAL A 195 7.35 -11.12 -8.31
N ILE A 196 8.64 -10.75 -8.35
CA ILE A 196 9.09 -9.37 -8.19
C ILE A 196 8.81 -8.54 -9.44
N GLU A 197 9.02 -9.13 -10.62
CA GLU A 197 8.71 -8.50 -11.91
C GLU A 197 7.22 -8.12 -11.98
N ILE A 198 6.33 -9.06 -11.66
CA ILE A 198 4.88 -8.84 -11.69
C ILE A 198 4.45 -7.87 -10.58
N ALA A 199 5.03 -7.99 -9.39
CA ALA A 199 4.72 -7.11 -8.26
C ALA A 199 5.05 -5.64 -8.56
N ASN A 200 6.11 -5.40 -9.34
CA ASN A 200 6.57 -4.09 -9.81
C ASN A 200 5.76 -3.52 -10.99
N GLU A 201 4.80 -4.25 -11.53
CA GLU A 201 3.97 -3.69 -12.60
C GLU A 201 3.15 -2.49 -12.07
N PRO A 202 3.20 -1.34 -12.76
CA PRO A 202 2.53 -0.14 -12.30
C PRO A 202 1.01 -0.33 -12.28
N GLU A 203 0.38 0.13 -11.21
CA GLU A 203 -1.07 0.04 -11.04
C GLU A 203 -1.80 0.80 -12.16
N THR A 204 -2.70 0.11 -12.87
CA THR A 204 -3.55 0.76 -13.87
C THR A 204 -4.57 1.69 -13.22
N ARG A 205 -5.06 2.70 -13.94
CA ARG A 205 -6.08 3.63 -13.38
C ARG A 205 -7.35 2.92 -12.87
N PRO A 206 -7.90 1.89 -13.55
CA PRO A 206 -9.03 1.13 -13.02
C PRO A 206 -8.71 0.39 -11.71
N GLN A 207 -7.53 -0.25 -11.60
CA GLN A 207 -7.09 -0.91 -10.36
C GLN A 207 -6.95 0.11 -9.23
N MET A 208 -6.34 1.27 -9.51
CA MET A 208 -6.21 2.37 -8.54
C MET A 208 -7.56 2.86 -8.03
N ILE A 209 -8.56 2.97 -8.91
CA ILE A 209 -9.94 3.34 -8.52
C ILE A 209 -10.57 2.27 -7.62
N GLU A 210 -10.36 0.99 -7.92
CA GLU A 210 -10.87 -0.11 -7.09
C GLU A 210 -10.21 -0.11 -5.71
N ARG A 211 -8.87 -0.03 -5.66
CA ARG A 211 -8.07 0.01 -4.44
C ARG A 211 -8.47 1.17 -3.53
N THR A 212 -8.45 2.39 -4.06
CA THR A 212 -8.82 3.61 -3.32
C THR A 212 -10.28 3.57 -2.86
N THR A 213 -11.19 2.98 -3.66
CA THR A 213 -12.60 2.80 -3.25
C THR A 213 -12.73 1.85 -2.07
N ALA A 214 -12.02 0.73 -2.09
CA ALA A 214 -11.99 -0.20 -0.96
C ALA A 214 -11.33 0.44 0.27
N MET A 215 -10.25 1.20 0.09
CA MET A 215 -9.60 1.93 1.19
C MET A 215 -10.54 2.94 1.84
N ILE A 216 -11.28 3.71 1.05
CA ILE A 216 -12.29 4.66 1.54
C ILE A 216 -13.45 3.96 2.27
N GLN A 217 -13.80 2.73 1.87
CA GLN A 217 -14.81 1.95 2.61
C GLN A 217 -14.31 1.55 4.00
N LEU A 218 -13.02 1.21 4.13
CA LEU A 218 -12.41 0.85 5.42
C LEU A 218 -12.09 2.09 6.27
N HIS A 219 -11.64 3.17 5.64
CA HIS A 219 -11.12 4.39 6.24
C HIS A 219 -11.67 5.63 5.51
N PRO A 220 -12.93 6.01 5.77
CA PRO A 220 -13.60 7.11 5.05
C PRO A 220 -13.05 8.51 5.38
N ASP A 221 -12.14 8.59 6.34
CA ASP A 221 -11.45 9.80 6.78
C ASP A 221 -10.07 9.99 6.13
N TYR A 222 -9.59 9.04 5.32
CA TYR A 222 -8.32 9.16 4.61
C TYR A 222 -8.45 10.10 3.40
N SER A 223 -8.20 11.38 3.63
CA SER A 223 -8.28 12.46 2.62
C SER A 223 -7.46 12.19 1.36
N TRP A 224 -6.25 11.65 1.51
CA TRP A 224 -5.37 11.30 0.39
C TRP A 224 -5.95 10.26 -0.57
N GLU A 225 -6.74 9.30 -0.07
CA GLU A 225 -7.34 8.27 -0.94
C GLU A 225 -8.40 8.85 -1.87
N TYR A 226 -9.13 9.88 -1.43
CA TYR A 226 -10.01 10.65 -2.30
C TYR A 226 -9.20 11.40 -3.35
N CYS A 227 -8.10 12.06 -2.99
CA CYS A 227 -7.26 12.76 -3.96
C CYS A 227 -6.66 11.81 -5.01
N ILE A 228 -6.14 10.65 -4.60
CA ILE A 228 -5.59 9.63 -5.51
C ILE A 228 -6.68 9.12 -6.46
N ARG A 229 -7.86 8.77 -5.94
CA ARG A 229 -8.99 8.34 -6.78
C ARG A 229 -9.46 9.44 -7.72
N GLY A 230 -9.48 10.68 -7.25
CA GLY A 230 -9.82 11.86 -8.06
C GLY A 230 -8.88 12.06 -9.24
N ASN A 231 -7.57 11.92 -9.01
CA ASN A 231 -6.56 11.95 -10.08
C ASN A 231 -6.75 10.80 -11.07
N ALA A 232 -7.03 9.59 -10.60
CA ALA A 232 -7.31 8.45 -11.47
C ALA A 232 -8.57 8.67 -12.32
N TYR A 233 -9.63 9.23 -11.74
CA TYR A 233 -10.84 9.63 -12.48
C TYR A 233 -10.56 10.73 -13.50
N ASN A 234 -9.73 11.72 -13.16
CA ASN A 234 -9.35 12.78 -14.10
C ASN A 234 -8.66 12.18 -15.34
N TYR A 235 -7.67 11.31 -15.12
CA TYR A 235 -6.91 10.66 -16.19
C TYR A 235 -7.80 9.89 -17.18
N ILE A 236 -8.87 9.26 -16.70
CA ILE A 236 -9.83 8.54 -17.56
C ILE A 236 -11.03 9.40 -18.00
N GLY A 237 -10.95 10.72 -17.85
CA GLY A 237 -11.96 11.67 -18.34
C GLY A 237 -13.25 11.76 -17.51
N GLN A 238 -13.29 11.18 -16.31
CA GLN A 238 -14.46 11.20 -15.42
C GLN A 238 -14.48 12.45 -14.53
N LYS A 239 -14.57 13.63 -15.15
CA LYS A 239 -14.52 14.95 -14.51
C LYS A 239 -15.37 15.08 -13.25
N ASN A 240 -16.65 14.71 -13.31
CA ASN A 240 -17.58 14.94 -12.20
C ASN A 240 -17.22 14.11 -10.97
N LYS A 241 -16.70 12.88 -11.18
CA LYS A 241 -16.23 12.04 -10.07
C LYS A 241 -14.93 12.56 -9.49
N ALA A 242 -13.99 12.96 -10.33
CA ALA A 242 -12.75 13.60 -9.91
C ALA A 242 -13.01 14.85 -9.04
N LEU A 243 -13.92 15.72 -9.48
CA LEU A 243 -14.29 16.92 -8.74
C LEU A 243 -14.94 16.59 -7.39
N ALA A 244 -15.83 15.60 -7.35
CA ALA A 244 -16.46 15.16 -6.09
C ALA A 244 -15.42 14.64 -5.09
N ASP A 245 -14.47 13.84 -5.56
CA ASP A 245 -13.39 13.30 -4.73
C ASP A 245 -12.43 14.40 -4.24
N PHE A 246 -12.00 15.33 -5.10
CA PHE A 246 -11.16 16.45 -4.65
C PHE A 246 -11.88 17.35 -3.65
N ASN A 247 -13.19 17.58 -3.82
CA ASN A 247 -13.97 18.31 -2.83
C ASN A 247 -13.98 17.59 -1.48
N LYS A 248 -14.12 16.26 -1.48
CA LYS A 248 -14.10 15.48 -0.25
C LYS A 248 -12.72 15.45 0.41
N ALA A 249 -11.64 15.36 -0.38
CA ALA A 249 -10.27 15.47 0.13
C ALA A 249 -10.04 16.81 0.87
N ILE A 250 -10.46 17.93 0.27
CA ILE A 250 -10.36 19.27 0.86
C ILE A 250 -11.27 19.43 2.09
N GLU A 251 -12.46 18.82 2.09
CA GLU A 251 -13.35 18.82 3.26
C GLU A 251 -12.72 18.11 4.46
N LEU A 252 -12.00 17.02 4.21
CA LEU A 252 -11.33 16.22 5.25
C LEU A 252 -10.03 16.86 5.74
N ASP A 253 -9.28 17.54 4.86
CA ASP A 253 -8.09 18.30 5.21
C ASP A 253 -7.96 19.57 4.36
N GLU A 254 -8.36 20.70 4.95
CA GLU A 254 -8.35 22.01 4.31
C GLU A 254 -6.95 22.65 4.24
N LYS A 255 -5.94 22.06 4.89
CA LYS A 255 -4.58 22.61 4.98
C LYS A 255 -3.62 21.93 4.00
N GLU A 256 -4.02 20.83 3.39
CA GLU A 256 -3.25 20.15 2.36
C GLU A 256 -3.31 20.92 1.03
N ALA A 257 -2.19 21.59 0.68
CA ALA A 257 -2.05 22.40 -0.51
C ALA A 257 -2.24 21.60 -1.80
N PHE A 258 -1.82 20.33 -1.80
CA PHE A 258 -1.88 19.45 -2.97
C PHE A 258 -3.31 19.25 -3.47
N PHE A 259 -4.29 19.16 -2.56
CA PHE A 259 -5.68 18.93 -2.94
C PHE A 259 -6.28 20.10 -3.72
N TYR A 260 -5.94 21.33 -3.32
CA TYR A 260 -6.32 22.53 -4.08
C TYR A 260 -5.59 22.59 -5.42
N HIS A 261 -4.32 22.20 -5.48
CA HIS A 261 -3.60 22.11 -6.75
C HIS A 261 -4.28 21.12 -7.71
N CYS A 262 -4.61 19.90 -7.27
CA CYS A 262 -5.30 18.91 -8.08
C CYS A 262 -6.68 19.39 -8.56
N ARG A 263 -7.49 19.97 -7.67
CA ARG A 263 -8.80 20.52 -8.06
C ARG A 263 -8.65 21.70 -9.02
N GLY A 264 -7.70 22.60 -8.75
CA GLY A 264 -7.38 23.74 -9.59
C GLY A 264 -6.96 23.31 -10.99
N GLY A 265 -6.05 22.34 -11.10
CA GLY A 265 -5.62 21.72 -12.36
C GLY A 265 -6.80 21.11 -13.13
N LEU A 266 -7.62 20.28 -12.47
CA LEU A 266 -8.85 19.74 -13.07
C LEU A 266 -9.77 20.85 -13.60
N VAL A 267 -9.99 21.92 -12.84
CA VAL A 267 -10.88 23.01 -13.28
C VAL A 267 -10.25 23.80 -14.45
N LEU A 268 -8.93 23.89 -14.49
CA LEU A 268 -8.16 24.55 -15.53
C LEU A 268 -8.23 23.78 -16.86
N ASP A 269 -7.98 22.48 -16.82
CA ASP A 269 -8.01 21.57 -17.97
C ASP A 269 -9.37 21.58 -18.68
N TYR A 270 -10.44 21.77 -17.91
CA TYR A 270 -11.80 21.86 -18.44
C TYR A 270 -12.27 23.30 -18.67
N GLY A 271 -11.32 24.22 -18.93
CA GLY A 271 -11.58 25.52 -19.54
C GLY A 271 -12.12 26.60 -18.60
N SER A 272 -11.94 26.46 -17.29
CA SER A 272 -12.41 27.44 -16.29
C SER A 272 -11.26 28.12 -15.53
N PRO A 273 -10.32 28.81 -16.21
CA PRO A 273 -9.09 29.30 -15.60
C PRO A 273 -9.30 30.31 -14.46
N ARG A 274 -10.39 31.10 -14.52
CA ARG A 274 -10.73 32.05 -13.44
C ARG A 274 -11.14 31.34 -12.15
N LYS A 275 -11.79 30.17 -12.25
CA LYS A 275 -12.17 29.35 -11.08
C LYS A 275 -10.96 28.57 -10.57
N ALA A 276 -10.18 27.98 -11.48
CA ALA A 276 -8.95 27.27 -11.16
C ALA A 276 -7.97 28.14 -10.36
N LEU A 277 -7.83 29.41 -10.76
CA LEU A 277 -6.95 30.35 -10.09
C LEU A 277 -7.25 30.51 -8.59
N ILE A 278 -8.51 30.37 -8.15
CA ILE A 278 -8.87 30.45 -6.73
C ILE A 278 -8.17 29.34 -5.94
N ASP A 279 -8.26 28.10 -6.42
CA ASP A 279 -7.64 26.95 -5.76
C ASP A 279 -6.12 26.99 -5.87
N LEU A 280 -5.59 27.38 -7.03
CA LEU A 280 -4.15 27.48 -7.24
C LEU A 280 -3.51 28.60 -6.39
N ASP A 281 -4.21 29.72 -6.18
CA ASP A 281 -3.79 30.75 -5.23
C ASP A 281 -3.77 30.23 -3.79
N ILE A 282 -4.73 29.38 -3.41
CA ILE A 282 -4.75 28.74 -2.08
C ILE A 282 -3.56 27.78 -1.94
N ALA A 283 -3.30 26.93 -2.94
CA ALA A 283 -2.18 25.99 -2.92
C ALA A 283 -0.83 26.72 -2.73
N VAL A 284 -0.57 27.78 -3.50
CA VAL A 284 0.65 28.61 -3.34
C VAL A 284 0.68 29.35 -2.00
N LYS A 285 -0.47 29.73 -1.45
CA LYS A 285 -0.50 30.38 -0.13
C LYS A 285 -0.18 29.41 1.01
N LEU A 286 -0.66 28.16 0.92
CA LEU A 286 -0.44 27.12 1.92
C LEU A 286 1.00 26.61 1.88
N ASP A 287 1.56 26.43 0.69
CA ASP A 287 2.94 26.02 0.49
C ASP A 287 3.60 26.90 -0.59
N PRO A 288 4.19 28.05 -0.17
CA PRO A 288 4.73 29.02 -1.10
C PRO A 288 6.01 28.56 -1.78
N GLU A 289 6.76 27.62 -1.23
CA GLU A 289 8.06 27.17 -1.78
C GLU A 289 7.90 26.05 -2.81
N ASN A 290 6.68 25.53 -2.99
CA ASN A 290 6.43 24.45 -3.92
C ASN A 290 6.31 24.94 -5.37
N ARG A 291 7.33 24.60 -6.16
CA ARG A 291 7.45 24.95 -7.57
C ARG A 291 6.29 24.46 -8.43
N MET A 292 5.70 23.31 -8.10
CA MET A 292 4.56 22.74 -8.83
C MET A 292 3.31 23.62 -8.69
N TYR A 293 3.05 24.13 -7.48
CA TYR A 293 1.88 24.98 -7.22
C TYR A 293 2.02 26.34 -7.92
N ARG A 294 3.22 26.95 -7.85
CA ARG A 294 3.51 28.19 -8.58
C ARG A 294 3.37 28.01 -10.10
N SER A 295 3.86 26.90 -10.64
CA SER A 295 3.75 26.59 -12.07
C SER A 295 2.31 26.39 -12.52
N GLY A 296 1.50 25.65 -11.73
CA GLY A 296 0.06 25.51 -12.01
C GLY A 296 -0.66 26.87 -12.02
N ARG A 297 -0.31 27.77 -11.09
CA ARG A 297 -0.84 29.13 -11.08
C ARG A 297 -0.37 29.96 -12.28
N ALA A 298 0.89 29.81 -12.70
CA ALA A 298 1.41 30.46 -13.88
C ALA A 298 0.62 30.09 -15.13
N ASP A 299 0.29 28.79 -15.33
CA ASP A 299 -0.54 28.34 -16.44
C ASP A 299 -1.95 28.96 -16.37
N ALA A 300 -2.57 28.99 -15.19
CA ALA A 300 -3.86 29.67 -15.02
C ALA A 300 -3.80 31.17 -15.36
N PHE A 301 -2.72 31.88 -14.98
CA PHE A 301 -2.50 33.26 -15.38
C PHE A 301 -2.30 33.41 -16.89
N TYR A 302 -1.53 32.51 -17.52
CA TYR A 302 -1.32 32.49 -18.96
C TYR A 302 -2.64 32.31 -19.72
N LYS A 303 -3.47 31.32 -19.35
CA LYS A 303 -4.79 31.10 -19.95
C LYS A 303 -5.78 32.26 -19.73
N LEU A 304 -5.53 33.12 -18.74
CA LEU A 304 -6.29 34.36 -18.51
C LEU A 304 -5.71 35.59 -19.26
N GLY A 305 -4.63 35.43 -20.02
CA GLY A 305 -3.91 36.54 -20.67
C GLY A 305 -3.14 37.44 -19.69
N LYS A 306 -2.97 37.02 -18.44
CA LYS A 306 -2.24 37.78 -17.40
C LYS A 306 -0.73 37.52 -17.51
N LEU A 307 -0.17 37.73 -18.70
CA LEU A 307 1.18 37.31 -19.08
C LEU A 307 2.27 37.79 -18.11
N LYS A 308 2.21 39.03 -17.63
CA LYS A 308 3.17 39.56 -16.65
C LYS A 308 3.19 38.79 -15.33
N LYS A 309 2.03 38.32 -14.86
CA LYS A 309 1.92 37.56 -13.62
C LYS A 309 2.39 36.11 -13.82
N ALA A 310 1.99 35.51 -14.94
CA ALA A 310 2.44 34.19 -15.32
C ALA A 310 3.98 34.14 -15.44
N LEU A 311 4.57 35.12 -16.12
CA LEU A 311 6.02 35.23 -16.28
C LEU A 311 6.75 35.41 -14.94
N ALA A 312 6.17 36.17 -14.00
CA ALA A 312 6.75 36.33 -12.67
C ALA A 312 6.76 35.01 -11.89
N ASP A 313 5.67 34.25 -11.90
CA ASP A 313 5.61 32.93 -11.28
C ASP A 313 6.61 31.96 -11.94
N CYS A 314 6.66 31.90 -13.27
CA CYS A 314 7.63 31.09 -14.01
C CYS A 314 9.08 31.45 -13.66
N ASN A 315 9.43 32.73 -13.67
CA ASN A 315 10.79 33.17 -13.36
C ASN A 315 11.19 32.82 -11.94
N THR A 316 10.29 32.97 -10.96
CA THR A 316 10.59 32.60 -9.58
C THR A 316 10.88 31.11 -9.46
N VAL A 317 10.11 30.25 -10.15
CA VAL A 317 10.36 28.80 -10.20
C VAL A 317 11.70 28.48 -10.85
N LEU A 318 12.04 29.17 -11.95
CA LEU A 318 13.26 28.90 -12.74
C LEU A 318 14.53 29.54 -12.16
N ASP A 319 14.38 30.54 -11.28
CA ASP A 319 15.50 31.07 -10.48
C ASP A 319 15.94 30.04 -9.43
N GLU A 320 15.00 29.22 -8.92
CA GLU A 320 15.27 28.14 -7.97
C GLU A 320 15.72 26.83 -8.67
N ASP A 321 15.04 26.48 -9.77
CA ASP A 321 15.27 25.25 -10.53
C ASP A 321 15.20 25.57 -12.03
N PRO A 322 16.34 25.93 -12.66
CA PRO A 322 16.39 26.36 -14.06
C PRO A 322 15.90 25.33 -15.08
N LYS A 323 15.78 24.05 -14.68
CA LYS A 323 15.35 22.94 -15.54
C LYS A 323 13.96 22.42 -15.18
N TYR A 324 13.16 23.19 -14.43
CA TYR A 324 11.81 22.78 -14.08
C TYR A 324 10.87 22.84 -15.30
N GLU A 325 10.55 21.67 -15.86
CA GLU A 325 9.86 21.51 -17.16
C GLU A 325 8.56 22.32 -17.26
N LEU A 326 7.65 22.22 -16.27
CA LEU A 326 6.35 22.90 -16.32
C LEU A 326 6.45 24.43 -16.38
N ALA A 327 7.47 25.00 -15.72
CA ALA A 327 7.68 26.44 -15.73
C ALA A 327 8.33 26.90 -17.05
N LEU A 328 9.26 26.12 -17.61
CA LEU A 328 9.85 26.34 -18.94
C LEU A 328 8.78 26.27 -20.04
N ASP A 329 7.96 25.21 -20.06
CA ASP A 329 6.87 25.06 -21.03
C ASP A 329 5.92 26.27 -20.99
N THR A 330 5.51 26.69 -19.78
CA THR A 330 4.61 27.84 -19.62
C THR A 330 5.29 29.14 -20.05
N ARG A 331 6.58 29.33 -19.73
CA ARG A 331 7.33 30.55 -20.08
C ARG A 331 7.61 30.64 -21.58
N TYR A 332 7.92 29.52 -22.21
CA TYR A 332 8.01 29.37 -23.66
C TYR A 332 6.71 29.82 -24.35
N LEU A 333 5.55 29.36 -23.87
CA LEU A 333 4.25 29.77 -24.41
C LEU A 333 4.01 31.28 -24.24
N ILE A 334 4.42 31.86 -23.10
CA ILE A 334 4.34 33.30 -22.86
C ILE A 334 5.22 34.09 -23.83
N TYR A 335 6.48 33.68 -24.03
CA TYR A 335 7.41 34.36 -24.94
C TYR A 335 6.92 34.33 -26.40
N ASN A 336 6.40 33.19 -26.85
CA ASN A 336 5.73 33.09 -28.15
C ASN A 336 4.53 34.04 -28.26
N ALA A 337 3.69 34.11 -27.22
CA ALA A 337 2.52 34.97 -27.22
C ALA A 337 2.85 36.48 -27.28
N ILE A 338 4.04 36.88 -26.85
CA ILE A 338 4.52 38.27 -26.92
C ILE A 338 5.48 38.54 -28.09
N GLY A 339 5.85 37.53 -28.88
CA GLY A 339 6.77 37.65 -30.01
C GLY A 339 8.24 37.79 -29.63
N ASP A 340 8.66 37.24 -28.48
CA ASP A 340 10.05 37.21 -28.04
C ASP A 340 10.71 35.88 -28.45
N ASP A 341 10.97 35.73 -29.75
CA ASP A 341 11.45 34.48 -30.35
C ASP A 341 12.82 34.05 -29.79
N GLU A 342 13.68 35.00 -29.40
CA GLU A 342 15.00 34.70 -28.84
C GLU A 342 14.87 33.95 -27.51
N ARG A 343 14.05 34.46 -26.59
CA ARG A 343 13.84 33.81 -25.29
C ARG A 343 12.98 32.55 -25.39
N ALA A 344 12.00 32.53 -26.30
CA ALA A 344 11.24 31.32 -26.57
C ALA A 344 12.16 30.17 -27.02
N ASN A 345 13.07 30.42 -27.97
CA ASN A 345 14.02 29.40 -28.41
C ASN A 345 14.98 28.96 -27.29
N ALA A 346 15.42 29.87 -26.42
CA ALA A 346 16.25 29.52 -25.27
C ALA A 346 15.54 28.56 -24.29
N ASP A 347 14.26 28.80 -23.99
CA ASP A 347 13.47 27.90 -23.13
C ASP A 347 13.22 26.55 -23.84
N LEU A 348 13.00 26.56 -25.16
CA LEU A 348 12.83 25.33 -25.96
C LEU A 348 14.10 24.47 -26.01
N ASP A 349 15.27 25.09 -26.13
CA ASP A 349 16.55 24.38 -26.10
C ASP A 349 16.74 23.65 -24.76
N LEU A 350 16.43 24.31 -23.64
CA LEU A 350 16.46 23.69 -22.31
C LEU A 350 15.47 22.53 -22.18
N LEU A 351 14.25 22.67 -22.71
CA LEU A 351 13.25 21.60 -22.73
C LEU A 351 13.73 20.37 -23.52
N ASN A 352 14.43 20.58 -24.64
CA ASN A 352 15.00 19.50 -25.45
C ASN A 352 16.21 18.82 -24.78
N GLU A 353 16.87 19.46 -23.82
CA GLU A 353 17.91 18.82 -23.00
C GLU A 353 17.32 17.93 -21.90
N ILE A 354 16.07 18.16 -21.50
CA ILE A 354 15.39 17.43 -20.40
C ILE A 354 14.69 16.17 -20.94
N ARG A 355 14.15 16.24 -22.16
CA ARG A 355 13.43 15.15 -22.85
C ARG A 355 14.38 14.22 -23.59
#